data_AF-A0A9E0UKV6-F1
#
_entry.id   AF-A0A9E0UKV6-F1
#
_cell.length_a   1.000
_cell.length_b   1.000
_cell.length_c   1.000
_cell.angle_alpha   90.00
_cell.angle_beta   90.00
_cell.angle_gamma   90.00
#
_symmetry.space_group_name_H-M   'P 1'
#
loop_
_entity.id
_entity.type
_entity.pdbx_description
1 polymer ?
#
loop_
_entity_poly.entity_id
_entity_poly.type
_entity_poly.pdbx_seq_one_letter_code
_entity_poly.pdbx_strand_id
1 'polypeptide(L)'
;MTNITERGGQEDALAAANQRLAAHLHNSPLAVIEFDAQFRIARWTDGARRLFGWTAAEVLGRAIDELHWVHEDDRESVRQVVADMLGDTRPRTRSVNRNYRKDGSIVHCEWYNSVIYDAQGRLTSVLSQVLDVSERKRAEEELAQARRLAEERAAELETLLQAVPAAVWIAHDAEARTILGNRTASEWLGLPLGAQASLTAPEDTRPTHFRVRQGGRELRGEEMPVQRAARGTEVRDFDIEI
;
A
#
# COMPACT_ATOMS: atom_id res chain seq x y z
N MET A 1 -16.25 -48.30 40.73
CA MET A 1 -17.18 -48.25 39.58
C MET A 1 -17.27 -46.80 39.07
N THR A 2 -16.12 -46.14 38.88
CA THR A 2 -16.04 -44.66 38.81
C THR A 2 -15.24 -44.16 37.61
N ASN A 3 -14.96 -45.01 36.62
CA ASN A 3 -14.03 -44.67 35.51
C ASN A 3 -14.69 -44.62 34.12
N ILE A 4 -16.00 -44.93 34.01
CA ILE A 4 -16.70 -44.98 32.71
C ILE A 4 -17.41 -43.66 32.42
N THR A 5 -17.97 -43.00 33.43
CA THR A 5 -18.72 -41.74 33.28
C THR A 5 -17.82 -40.53 33.01
N GLU A 6 -16.61 -40.48 33.58
CA GLU A 6 -15.65 -39.39 33.32
C GLU A 6 -15.07 -39.45 31.91
N ARG A 7 -14.78 -40.66 31.41
CA ARG A 7 -14.25 -40.85 30.05
C ARG A 7 -15.27 -40.46 28.98
N GLY A 8 -16.53 -40.84 29.14
CA GLY A 8 -17.61 -40.43 28.22
C GLY A 8 -17.81 -38.91 28.19
N GLY A 9 -17.77 -38.24 29.34
CA GLY A 9 -17.89 -36.78 29.41
C GLY A 9 -16.72 -36.02 28.76
N GLN A 10 -15.49 -36.56 28.83
CA GLN A 10 -14.32 -35.99 28.16
C GLN A 10 -14.37 -36.18 26.64
N GLU A 11 -14.77 -37.36 26.16
CA GLU A 11 -14.90 -37.66 24.74
C GLU A 11 -15.99 -36.78 24.08
N ASP A 12 -17.13 -36.60 24.75
CA ASP A 12 -18.22 -35.74 24.27
C ASP A 12 -17.83 -34.24 24.28
N ALA A 13 -17.14 -33.77 25.32
CA ALA A 13 -16.66 -32.40 25.40
C ALA A 13 -15.61 -32.11 24.32
N LEU A 14 -14.72 -33.07 24.02
CA LEU A 14 -13.73 -32.96 22.96
C LEU A 14 -14.39 -32.95 21.58
N ALA A 15 -15.38 -33.82 21.36
CA ALA A 15 -16.15 -33.85 20.12
C ALA A 15 -16.89 -32.52 19.87
N ALA A 16 -17.56 -31.97 20.90
CA ALA A 16 -18.26 -30.70 20.81
C ALA A 16 -17.30 -29.51 20.57
N ALA A 17 -16.14 -29.50 21.23
CA ALA A 17 -15.11 -28.47 21.01
C ALA A 17 -14.55 -28.53 19.59
N ASN A 18 -14.23 -29.74 19.08
CA ASN A 18 -13.77 -29.94 17.72
C ASN A 18 -14.81 -29.52 16.67
N GLN A 19 -16.08 -29.83 16.92
CA GLN A 19 -17.18 -29.43 16.03
C GLN A 19 -17.34 -27.91 15.98
N ARG A 20 -17.19 -27.23 17.12
CA ARG A 20 -17.24 -25.76 17.21
C ARG A 20 -16.07 -25.10 16.49
N LEU A 21 -14.84 -25.60 16.69
CA LEU A 21 -13.66 -25.15 15.96
C LEU A 21 -13.80 -25.38 14.45
N ALA A 22 -14.29 -26.55 14.03
CA ALA A 22 -14.54 -26.85 12.64
C ALA A 22 -15.56 -25.89 12.01
N ALA A 23 -16.64 -25.54 12.72
CA ALA A 23 -17.64 -24.59 12.26
C ALA A 23 -17.07 -23.16 12.08
N HIS A 24 -16.25 -22.69 13.03
CA HIS A 24 -15.59 -21.39 12.92
C HIS A 24 -14.60 -21.34 11.74
N LEU A 25 -13.87 -22.43 11.48
CA LEU A 25 -12.98 -22.53 10.33
C LEU A 25 -13.76 -22.60 9.00
N HIS A 26 -14.92 -23.26 8.97
CA HIS A 26 -15.72 -23.41 7.76
C HIS A 26 -16.44 -22.12 7.34
N ASN A 27 -16.86 -21.32 8.32
CA ASN A 27 -17.49 -20.01 8.09
C ASN A 27 -16.47 -18.87 7.98
N SER A 28 -15.18 -19.14 8.11
CA SER A 28 -14.14 -18.14 7.90
C SER A 28 -14.09 -17.74 6.42
N PRO A 29 -14.06 -16.44 6.08
CA PRO A 29 -13.83 -16.00 4.71
C PRO A 29 -12.41 -16.36 4.24
N LEU A 30 -11.50 -16.69 5.16
CA LEU A 30 -10.12 -17.09 4.88
C LEU A 30 -10.05 -18.50 4.31
N ALA A 31 -9.17 -18.69 3.34
CA ALA A 31 -8.78 -20.01 2.90
C ALA A 31 -7.95 -20.69 3.99
N VAL A 32 -8.26 -21.95 4.28
CA VAL A 32 -7.52 -22.75 5.27
C VAL A 32 -7.14 -24.06 4.63
N ILE A 33 -5.85 -24.38 4.73
CA ILE A 33 -5.24 -25.56 4.14
C ILE A 33 -4.42 -26.23 5.24
N GLU A 34 -4.55 -27.54 5.37
CA GLU A 34 -3.70 -28.33 6.26
C GLU A 34 -2.87 -29.28 5.42
N PHE A 35 -1.57 -29.35 5.73
CA PHE A 35 -0.64 -30.30 5.13
C PHE A 35 -0.26 -31.35 6.17
N ASP A 36 -0.16 -32.61 5.77
CA ASP A 36 0.36 -33.67 6.63
C ASP A 36 1.89 -33.57 6.83
N ALA A 37 2.45 -34.50 7.60
CA ALA A 37 3.88 -34.57 7.86
C ALA A 37 4.74 -34.83 6.60
N GLN A 38 4.14 -35.22 5.48
CA GLN A 38 4.79 -35.38 4.18
C GLN A 38 4.54 -34.19 3.24
N PHE A 39 3.99 -33.08 3.77
CA PHE A 39 3.61 -31.88 3.01
C PHE A 39 2.60 -32.15 1.89
N ARG A 40 1.76 -33.16 2.06
CA ARG A 40 0.61 -33.42 1.18
C ARG A 40 -0.63 -32.77 1.77
N ILE A 41 -1.52 -32.28 0.90
CA ILE A 41 -2.73 -31.58 1.33
C ILE A 41 -3.66 -32.56 2.04
N ALA A 42 -3.83 -32.40 3.36
CA ALA A 42 -4.71 -33.20 4.20
C ALA A 42 -6.10 -32.56 4.39
N ARG A 43 -6.19 -31.23 4.27
CA ARG A 43 -7.45 -30.49 4.41
C ARG A 43 -7.51 -29.33 3.43
N TRP A 44 -8.71 -29.12 2.89
CA TRP A 44 -9.01 -28.05 1.94
C TRP A 44 -10.39 -27.45 2.23
N THR A 45 -10.47 -26.22 2.73
CA THR A 45 -11.75 -25.58 3.04
C THR A 45 -12.44 -24.99 1.81
N ASP A 46 -13.72 -24.67 1.94
CA ASP A 46 -14.46 -23.94 0.91
C ASP A 46 -13.85 -22.57 0.58
N GLY A 47 -13.22 -21.91 1.56
CA GLY A 47 -12.42 -20.70 1.33
C GLY A 47 -11.27 -20.94 0.37
N ALA A 48 -10.53 -22.05 0.53
CA ALA A 48 -9.44 -22.41 -0.38
C ALA A 48 -9.96 -22.75 -1.79
N ARG A 49 -11.11 -23.43 -1.89
CA ARG A 49 -11.78 -23.68 -3.17
C ARG A 49 -12.16 -22.39 -3.88
N ARG A 50 -12.74 -21.42 -3.17
CA ARG A 50 -13.10 -20.10 -3.76
C ARG A 50 -11.86 -19.32 -4.20
N LEU A 51 -10.79 -19.35 -3.40
CA LEU A 51 -9.56 -18.60 -3.67
C LEU A 51 -8.77 -19.17 -4.87
N PHE A 52 -8.58 -20.48 -4.90
CA PHE A 52 -7.69 -21.13 -5.88
C PHE A 52 -8.43 -21.85 -7.02
N GLY A 53 -9.74 -22.06 -6.91
CA GLY A 53 -10.56 -22.71 -7.95
C GLY A 53 -10.49 -24.24 -7.97
N TRP A 54 -9.62 -24.87 -7.18
CA TRP A 54 -9.52 -26.32 -7.06
C TRP A 54 -10.52 -26.89 -6.05
N THR A 55 -11.09 -28.03 -6.37
CA THR A 55 -11.93 -28.78 -5.42
C THR A 55 -11.07 -29.64 -4.50
N ALA A 56 -11.57 -29.96 -3.30
CA ALA A 56 -10.86 -30.83 -2.37
C ALA A 56 -10.49 -32.19 -3.01
N ALA A 57 -11.40 -32.77 -3.80
CA ALA A 57 -11.17 -34.04 -4.50
C ALA A 57 -9.98 -34.01 -5.49
N GLU A 58 -9.61 -32.84 -6.00
CA GLU A 58 -8.52 -32.68 -6.98
C GLU A 58 -7.14 -32.48 -6.34
N VAL A 59 -7.11 -32.11 -5.05
CA VAL A 59 -5.89 -31.65 -4.36
C VAL A 59 -5.53 -32.48 -3.14
N LEU A 60 -6.49 -33.12 -2.48
CA LEU A 60 -6.23 -33.95 -1.29
C LEU A 60 -5.22 -35.06 -1.63
N GLY A 61 -4.22 -35.23 -0.76
CA GLY A 61 -3.14 -36.20 -0.90
C GLY A 61 -2.02 -35.80 -1.87
N ARG A 62 -2.15 -34.69 -2.60
CA ARG A 62 -1.12 -34.20 -3.52
C ARG A 62 -0.11 -33.33 -2.81
N ALA A 63 1.14 -33.39 -3.26
CA ALA A 63 2.16 -32.44 -2.84
C ALA A 63 1.99 -31.11 -3.59
N ILE A 64 2.42 -30.01 -2.97
CA ILE A 64 2.36 -28.66 -3.57
C ILE A 64 3.08 -28.60 -4.93
N ASP A 65 4.23 -29.26 -5.04
CA ASP A 65 5.03 -29.25 -6.26
C ASP A 65 4.35 -29.99 -7.42
N GLU A 66 3.56 -31.03 -7.13
CA GLU A 66 2.78 -31.80 -8.13
C GLU A 66 1.66 -30.97 -8.78
N LEU A 67 1.29 -29.84 -8.16
CA LEU A 67 0.24 -28.93 -8.64
C LEU A 67 0.79 -27.75 -9.45
N HIS A 68 2.11 -27.55 -9.48
CA HIS A 68 2.75 -26.32 -9.99
C HIS A 68 2.08 -25.05 -9.44
N TRP A 69 1.67 -25.10 -8.18
CA TRP A 69 0.76 -24.12 -7.58
C TRP A 69 1.45 -22.81 -7.18
N VAL A 70 2.77 -22.83 -6.99
CA VAL A 70 3.58 -21.65 -6.63
C VAL A 70 4.18 -21.05 -7.91
N HIS A 71 4.06 -19.73 -8.05
CA HIS A 71 4.68 -18.97 -9.13
C HIS A 71 6.18 -19.24 -9.18
N GLU A 72 6.74 -19.41 -10.39
CA GLU A 72 8.10 -19.83 -10.66
C GLU A 72 9.16 -19.04 -9.87
N ASP A 73 9.13 -17.71 -9.91
CA ASP A 73 10.11 -16.88 -9.19
C ASP A 73 10.00 -16.99 -7.66
N ASP A 74 8.84 -17.41 -7.15
CA ASP A 74 8.58 -17.43 -5.72
C ASP A 74 8.87 -18.82 -5.10
N ARG A 75 9.16 -19.85 -5.93
CA ARG A 75 9.40 -21.23 -5.48
C ARG A 75 10.55 -21.35 -4.49
N GLU A 76 11.65 -20.64 -4.72
CA GLU A 76 12.81 -20.68 -3.83
C GLU A 76 12.50 -20.07 -2.47
N SER A 77 11.84 -18.90 -2.47
CA SER A 77 11.39 -18.22 -1.25
C SER A 77 10.46 -19.11 -0.43
N VAL A 78 9.47 -19.75 -1.08
CA VAL A 78 8.55 -20.67 -0.42
C VAL A 78 9.28 -21.89 0.15
N ARG A 79 10.25 -22.47 -0.58
CA ARG A 79 11.06 -23.58 -0.06
C ARG A 79 11.84 -23.18 1.18
N GLN A 80 12.42 -21.98 1.20
CA GLN A 80 13.13 -21.47 2.37
C GLN A 80 12.18 -21.28 3.56
N VAL A 81 10.98 -20.73 3.34
CA VAL A 81 9.96 -20.59 4.39
C VAL A 81 9.58 -21.94 5.00
N VAL A 82 9.43 -22.98 4.17
CA VAL A 82 9.16 -24.34 4.63
C VAL A 82 10.36 -24.89 5.43
N ALA A 83 11.58 -24.71 4.94
CA ALA A 83 12.79 -25.18 5.62
C ALA A 83 12.98 -24.51 7.01
N ASP A 84 12.82 -23.19 7.10
CA ASP A 84 12.93 -22.43 8.35
C ASP A 84 11.88 -22.87 9.38
N MET A 85 10.66 -23.12 8.89
CA MET A 85 9.54 -23.56 9.70
C MET A 85 9.78 -24.96 10.29
N LEU A 86 10.41 -25.87 9.54
CA LEU A 86 10.74 -27.22 9.98
C LEU A 86 12.02 -27.32 10.81
N GLY A 87 12.97 -26.40 10.64
CA GLY A 87 14.22 -26.35 11.38
C GLY A 87 14.09 -25.86 12.83
N ASP A 88 12.86 -25.84 13.38
CA ASP A 88 12.51 -25.36 14.73
C ASP A 88 12.90 -23.90 15.02
N THR A 89 13.23 -23.12 13.99
CA THR A 89 13.59 -21.70 14.15
C THR A 89 12.37 -20.80 14.21
N ARG A 90 11.27 -21.17 13.53
CA ARG A 90 10.03 -20.37 13.43
C ARG A 90 8.78 -21.26 13.28
N PRO A 91 8.22 -21.82 14.37
CA PRO A 91 7.02 -22.66 14.31
C PRO A 91 5.76 -21.91 13.83
N ARG A 92 5.84 -20.58 13.78
CA ARG A 92 4.86 -19.70 13.13
C ARG A 92 5.58 -18.79 12.17
N THR A 93 5.12 -18.75 10.93
CA THR A 93 5.72 -17.90 9.90
C THR A 93 4.66 -17.20 9.08
N ARG A 94 5.03 -16.01 8.61
CA ARG A 94 4.24 -15.22 7.67
C ARG A 94 5.04 -15.05 6.39
N SER A 95 4.42 -15.32 5.25
CA SER A 95 5.05 -15.12 3.95
C SER A 95 4.07 -14.54 2.95
N VAL A 96 4.60 -13.93 1.89
CA VAL A 96 3.81 -13.45 0.76
C VAL A 96 4.43 -14.04 -0.49
N ASN A 97 3.60 -14.68 -1.31
CA ASN A 97 4.01 -15.20 -2.59
C ASN A 97 2.81 -15.25 -3.54
N ARG A 98 3.11 -15.41 -4.82
CA ARG A 98 2.13 -15.62 -5.88
C ARG A 98 1.84 -17.11 -6.02
N ASN A 99 0.58 -17.40 -6.27
CA ASN A 99 0.10 -18.74 -6.55
C ASN A 99 -0.71 -18.75 -7.84
N TYR A 100 -0.70 -19.87 -8.54
CA TYR A 100 -1.58 -20.12 -9.68
C TYR A 100 -2.93 -20.63 -9.21
N ARG A 101 -4.01 -20.04 -9.72
CA ARG A 101 -5.35 -20.64 -9.63
C ARG A 101 -5.47 -21.76 -10.66
N LYS A 102 -6.52 -22.57 -10.54
CA LYS A 102 -6.82 -23.67 -11.48
C LYS A 102 -6.92 -23.22 -12.94
N ASP A 103 -7.40 -22.01 -13.18
CA ASP A 103 -7.52 -21.41 -14.51
C ASP A 103 -6.20 -20.82 -15.05
N GLY A 104 -5.10 -20.92 -14.29
CA GLY A 104 -3.79 -20.35 -14.64
C GLY A 104 -3.62 -18.88 -14.28
N SER A 105 -4.66 -18.20 -13.75
CA SER A 105 -4.52 -16.83 -13.27
C SER A 105 -3.67 -16.77 -11.99
N ILE A 106 -3.00 -15.63 -11.79
CA ILE A 106 -2.16 -15.42 -10.61
C ILE A 106 -2.97 -14.78 -9.49
N VAL A 107 -2.76 -15.25 -8.26
CA VAL A 107 -3.21 -14.64 -7.02
C VAL A 107 -2.02 -14.25 -6.16
N HIS A 108 -2.06 -13.07 -5.55
CA HIS A 108 -1.10 -12.73 -4.49
C HIS A 108 -1.68 -13.18 -3.16
N CYS A 109 -0.96 -14.07 -2.49
CA CYS A 109 -1.39 -14.67 -1.24
C CYS A 109 -0.47 -14.25 -0.11
N GLU A 110 -1.08 -13.85 1.00
CA GLU A 110 -0.41 -13.72 2.30
C GLU A 110 -0.74 -14.95 3.15
N TRP A 111 0.30 -15.67 3.54
CA TRP A 111 0.26 -16.96 4.20
C TRP A 111 0.61 -16.82 5.67
N TYR A 112 -0.19 -17.44 6.52
CA TYR A 112 0.01 -17.55 7.95
C TYR A 112 0.11 -19.04 8.31
N ASN A 113 1.33 -19.53 8.45
CA ASN A 113 1.62 -20.95 8.64
C ASN A 113 1.93 -21.23 10.12
N SER A 114 1.42 -22.35 10.62
CA SER A 114 1.67 -22.85 11.98
C SER A 114 1.96 -24.34 11.95
N VAL A 115 3.05 -24.74 12.57
CA VAL A 115 3.43 -26.14 12.72
C VAL A 115 2.75 -26.76 13.93
N ILE A 116 2.25 -27.98 13.78
CA ILE A 116 1.63 -28.77 14.83
C ILE A 116 2.50 -29.99 15.08
N TYR A 117 2.97 -30.16 16.31
CA TYR A 117 3.78 -31.29 16.75
C TYR A 117 2.97 -32.23 17.65
N ASP A 118 3.31 -33.52 17.64
CA ASP A 118 2.77 -34.49 18.60
C ASP A 118 3.46 -34.37 19.97
N ALA A 119 3.00 -35.16 20.95
CA ALA A 119 3.56 -35.18 22.30
C ALA A 119 5.03 -35.66 22.35
N GLN A 120 5.54 -36.25 21.27
CA GLN A 120 6.92 -36.72 21.13
C GLN A 120 7.79 -35.71 20.36
N GLY A 121 7.26 -34.53 20.00
CA GLY A 121 7.96 -33.50 19.26
C GLY A 121 8.09 -33.78 17.76
N ARG A 122 7.34 -34.75 17.22
CA ARG A 122 7.35 -35.06 15.79
C ARG A 122 6.30 -34.23 15.06
N LEU A 123 6.64 -33.78 13.85
CA LEU A 123 5.72 -33.05 12.99
C LEU A 123 4.44 -33.88 12.76
N THR A 124 3.28 -33.30 13.07
CA THR A 124 1.97 -33.88 12.78
C THR A 124 1.38 -33.26 11.51
N SER A 125 1.27 -31.93 11.49
CA SER A 125 0.71 -31.20 10.36
C SER A 125 1.17 -29.75 10.33
N VAL A 126 0.91 -29.08 9.21
CA VAL A 126 1.10 -27.64 9.04
C VAL A 126 -0.25 -27.04 8.68
N LEU A 127 -0.75 -26.14 9.52
CA LEU A 127 -1.96 -25.38 9.24
C LEU A 127 -1.60 -24.04 8.61
N SER A 128 -2.17 -23.75 7.44
CA SER A 128 -1.94 -22.54 6.66
C SER A 128 -3.25 -21.79 6.46
N GLN A 129 -3.28 -20.53 6.90
CA GLN A 129 -4.36 -19.61 6.58
C GLN A 129 -3.89 -18.67 5.48
N VAL A 130 -4.75 -18.43 4.49
CA VAL A 130 -4.40 -17.68 3.28
C VAL A 130 -5.36 -16.54 3.06
N LEU A 131 -4.78 -15.36 2.85
CA LEU A 131 -5.48 -14.13 2.50
C LEU A 131 -5.14 -13.73 1.07
N ASP A 132 -6.15 -13.46 0.24
CA ASP A 132 -5.96 -12.81 -1.04
C ASP A 132 -5.61 -11.33 -0.81
N VAL A 133 -4.43 -10.93 -1.26
CA VAL A 133 -3.95 -9.54 -1.18
C VAL A 133 -3.77 -8.93 -2.56
N SER A 134 -4.35 -9.53 -3.60
CA SER A 134 -4.19 -9.10 -5.00
C SER A 134 -4.71 -7.69 -5.22
N GLU A 135 -5.89 -7.35 -4.71
CA GLU A 135 -6.45 -5.99 -4.85
C GLU A 135 -5.58 -4.95 -4.14
N ARG A 136 -5.13 -5.26 -2.93
CA ARG A 136 -4.23 -4.40 -2.17
C ARG A 136 -2.91 -4.18 -2.93
N LYS A 137 -2.33 -5.23 -3.51
CA LYS A 137 -1.10 -5.15 -4.30
C LYS A 137 -1.27 -4.33 -5.57
N ARG A 138 -2.37 -4.52 -6.30
CA ARG A 138 -2.69 -3.70 -7.48
C ARG A 138 -2.85 -2.23 -7.14
N ALA A 139 -3.57 -1.91 -6.06
CA ALA A 139 -3.73 -0.53 -5.60
C ALA A 139 -2.39 0.10 -5.17
N GLU A 140 -1.53 -0.65 -4.47
CA GLU A 140 -0.16 -0.22 -4.12
C GLU A 140 0.67 0.10 -5.37
N GLU A 141 0.60 -0.75 -6.40
CA GLU A 141 1.32 -0.57 -7.66
C GLU A 141 0.79 0.60 -8.49
N GLU A 142 -0.52 0.73 -8.63
CA GLU A 142 -1.19 1.85 -9.33
C GLU A 142 -0.85 3.19 -8.66
N LEU A 143 -0.90 3.25 -7.32
CA LEU A 143 -0.53 4.45 -6.58
C LEU A 143 0.96 4.80 -6.78
N ALA A 144 1.84 3.79 -6.75
CA ALA A 144 3.26 3.99 -6.98
C ALA A 144 3.54 4.49 -8.41
N GLN A 145 2.83 3.98 -9.41
CA GLN A 145 2.93 4.44 -10.80
C GLN A 145 2.41 5.88 -10.96
N ALA A 146 1.24 6.17 -10.41
CA ALA A 146 0.65 7.51 -10.46
C ALA A 146 1.56 8.55 -9.78
N ARG A 147 2.18 8.20 -8.64
CA ARG A 147 3.13 9.05 -7.95
C ARG A 147 4.38 9.33 -8.79
N ARG A 148 4.98 8.30 -9.39
CA ARG A 148 6.15 8.48 -10.28
C ARG A 148 5.83 9.40 -11.45
N LEU A 149 4.69 9.17 -12.11
CA LEU A 149 4.26 10.00 -13.22
C LEU A 149 4.02 11.46 -12.80
N ALA A 150 3.40 11.67 -11.62
CA ALA A 150 3.20 13.02 -11.09
C ALA A 150 4.52 13.72 -10.76
N GLU A 151 5.49 13.01 -10.19
CA GLU A 151 6.83 13.53 -9.90
C GLU A 151 7.58 13.89 -11.19
N GLU A 152 7.54 13.04 -12.22
CA GLU A 152 8.13 13.30 -13.54
C GLU A 152 7.50 14.53 -14.21
N ARG A 153 6.17 14.65 -14.18
CA ARG A 153 5.46 15.80 -14.75
C ARG A 153 5.72 17.09 -13.98
N ALA A 154 5.82 17.04 -12.66
CA ALA A 154 6.17 18.20 -11.85
C ALA A 154 7.58 18.70 -12.18
N ALA A 155 8.55 17.79 -12.31
CA ALA A 155 9.92 18.13 -12.69
C ALA A 155 10.02 18.71 -14.12
N GLU A 156 9.25 18.16 -15.07
CA GLU A 156 9.14 18.69 -16.43
C GLU A 156 8.58 20.12 -16.44
N LEU A 157 7.47 20.35 -15.73
CA LEU A 157 6.85 21.67 -15.62
C LEU A 157 7.77 22.69 -14.96
N GLU A 158 8.46 22.30 -13.89
CA GLU A 158 9.44 23.17 -13.23
C GLU A 158 10.55 23.55 -14.20
N THR A 159 11.13 22.57 -14.92
CA THR A 159 12.17 22.82 -15.92
C THR A 159 11.71 23.79 -17.00
N LEU A 160 10.49 23.59 -17.51
CA LEU A 160 9.89 24.49 -18.51
C LEU A 160 9.72 25.89 -17.95
N LEU A 161 9.12 26.05 -16.76
CA LEU A 161 8.93 27.35 -16.12
C LEU A 161 10.27 28.08 -15.93
N GLN A 162 11.33 27.38 -15.53
CA GLN A 162 12.65 27.97 -15.34
C GLN A 162 13.32 28.40 -16.65
N ALA A 163 12.96 27.80 -17.79
CA ALA A 163 13.51 28.14 -19.10
C ALA A 163 12.73 29.25 -19.83
N VAL A 164 11.52 29.60 -19.37
CA VAL A 164 10.69 30.65 -20.00
C VAL A 164 11.37 32.03 -19.83
N PRO A 165 11.66 32.75 -20.93
CA PRO A 165 12.27 34.08 -20.89
C PRO A 165 11.23 35.18 -20.61
N ALA A 166 10.32 34.90 -19.69
CA ALA A 166 9.33 35.83 -19.17
C ALA A 166 9.24 35.61 -17.66
N ALA A 167 9.04 36.70 -16.91
CA ALA A 167 8.80 36.61 -15.48
C ALA A 167 7.41 36.00 -15.24
N VAL A 168 7.39 34.82 -14.62
CA VAL A 168 6.17 34.11 -14.27
C VAL A 168 6.10 34.00 -12.75
N TRP A 169 4.98 34.43 -12.17
CA TRP A 169 4.66 34.23 -10.76
C TRP A 169 3.41 33.39 -10.62
N ILE A 170 3.42 32.48 -9.66
CA ILE A 170 2.32 31.56 -9.37
C ILE A 170 1.91 31.76 -7.91
N ALA A 171 0.64 32.08 -7.70
CA ALA A 171 0.04 32.07 -6.37
C ALA A 171 -0.37 30.64 -5.99
N HIS A 172 -0.01 30.20 -4.78
CA HIS A 172 -0.27 28.85 -4.26
C HIS A 172 -1.43 28.79 -3.26
N ASP A 173 -2.03 29.93 -2.94
CA ASP A 173 -3.22 30.04 -2.10
C ASP A 173 -4.16 31.15 -2.60
N ALA A 174 -5.43 31.08 -2.19
CA ALA A 174 -6.49 31.99 -2.65
C ALA A 174 -6.29 33.43 -2.14
N GLU A 175 -5.53 33.63 -1.07
CA GLU A 175 -5.20 34.94 -0.53
C GLU A 175 -3.92 35.53 -1.16
N ALA A 176 -3.26 34.78 -2.06
CA ALA A 176 -1.97 35.09 -2.65
C ALA A 176 -0.89 35.44 -1.61
N ARG A 177 -0.93 34.80 -0.43
CA ARG A 177 0.11 34.91 0.61
C ARG A 177 1.37 34.15 0.26
N THR A 178 1.25 33.18 -0.64
CA THR A 178 2.34 32.39 -1.19
C THR A 178 2.40 32.59 -2.69
N ILE A 179 3.45 33.28 -3.14
CA ILE A 179 3.74 33.54 -4.54
C ILE A 179 5.18 33.14 -4.79
N LEU A 180 5.39 32.25 -5.76
CA LEU A 180 6.72 31.82 -6.20
C LEU A 180 6.93 32.25 -7.66
N GLY A 181 8.17 32.61 -7.98
CA GLY A 181 8.58 33.01 -9.32
C GLY A 181 9.44 31.94 -10.00
N ASN A 182 9.45 31.94 -11.33
CA ASN A 182 10.52 31.31 -12.10
C ASN A 182 11.83 32.13 -12.01
N ARG A 183 12.92 31.63 -12.60
CA ARG A 183 14.23 32.30 -12.61
C ARG A 183 14.14 33.76 -13.04
N THR A 184 13.51 34.02 -14.19
CA THR A 184 13.37 35.37 -14.74
C THR A 184 12.63 36.31 -13.76
N ALA A 185 11.58 35.82 -13.11
CA ALA A 185 10.85 36.56 -12.08
C ALA A 185 11.70 36.84 -10.82
N SER A 186 12.45 35.84 -10.35
CA SER A 186 13.37 35.99 -9.21
C SER A 186 14.46 37.02 -9.51
N GLU A 187 15.10 36.94 -10.68
CA GLU A 187 16.12 37.89 -11.12
C GLU A 187 15.55 39.32 -11.23
N TRP A 188 14.34 39.48 -11.74
CA TRP A 188 13.71 40.78 -11.88
C TRP A 188 13.43 41.46 -10.53
N LEU A 189 13.05 40.68 -9.51
CA LEU A 189 12.83 41.19 -8.15
C LEU A 189 14.09 41.25 -7.29
N GLY A 190 15.21 40.68 -7.74
CA GLY A 190 16.43 40.52 -6.92
C GLY A 190 16.28 39.49 -5.79
N LEU A 191 15.41 38.50 -6.00
CA LEU A 191 15.12 37.42 -5.05
C LEU A 191 15.96 36.17 -5.32
N PRO A 192 16.32 35.39 -4.28
CA PRO A 192 16.81 34.03 -4.48
C PRO A 192 15.78 33.17 -5.23
N LEU A 193 16.26 32.17 -5.98
CA LEU A 193 15.38 31.24 -6.67
C LEU A 193 14.50 30.47 -5.65
N GLY A 194 13.20 30.41 -5.91
CA GLY A 194 12.23 29.76 -5.02
C GLY A 194 11.88 30.57 -3.77
N ALA A 195 12.36 31.81 -3.64
CA ALA A 195 11.96 32.67 -2.55
C ALA A 195 10.53 33.20 -2.72
N GLN A 196 9.89 33.44 -1.59
CA GLN A 196 8.57 34.06 -1.49
C GLN A 196 8.57 35.47 -2.09
N ALA A 197 7.67 35.74 -3.03
CA ALA A 197 7.49 37.05 -3.67
C ALA A 197 6.25 37.81 -3.15
N SER A 198 5.41 37.23 -2.29
CA SER A 198 4.21 37.90 -1.81
C SER A 198 4.51 38.98 -0.75
N LEU A 199 4.16 40.23 -1.06
CA LEU A 199 4.17 41.34 -0.09
C LEU A 199 3.11 41.20 1.02
N THR A 200 2.21 40.23 0.91
CA THR A 200 1.22 39.88 1.94
C THR A 200 1.52 38.56 2.67
N ALA A 201 2.69 37.95 2.43
CA ALA A 201 3.16 36.79 3.17
C ALA A 201 3.27 37.05 4.70
N PRO A 202 3.32 35.99 5.54
CA PRO A 202 3.70 36.09 6.95
C PRO A 202 5.01 36.87 7.14
N GLU A 203 5.16 37.57 8.27
CA GLU A 203 6.23 38.55 8.48
C GLU A 203 7.65 37.96 8.40
N ASP A 204 7.80 36.69 8.78
CA ASP A 204 9.06 35.93 8.73
C ASP A 204 9.52 35.57 7.31
N THR A 205 8.59 35.49 6.36
CA THR A 205 8.83 35.08 4.97
C THR A 205 8.57 36.19 3.96
N ARG A 206 8.09 37.36 4.41
CA ARG A 206 7.74 38.50 3.56
C ARG A 206 9.00 39.19 3.02
N PRO A 207 9.09 39.40 1.69
CA PRO A 207 10.19 40.16 1.12
C PRO A 207 10.12 41.63 1.51
N THR A 208 11.28 42.22 1.80
CA THR A 208 11.41 43.62 2.26
C THR A 208 12.21 44.51 1.31
N HIS A 209 12.84 43.95 0.28
CA HIS A 209 13.82 44.62 -0.60
C HIS A 209 13.22 45.27 -1.84
N PHE A 210 11.94 45.06 -2.14
CA PHE A 210 11.21 45.77 -3.19
C PHE A 210 9.88 46.32 -2.68
N ARG A 211 9.27 47.23 -3.45
CA ARG A 211 7.93 47.78 -3.22
C ARG A 211 7.20 47.82 -4.56
N VAL A 212 5.89 47.64 -4.55
CA VAL A 212 5.08 47.75 -5.77
C VAL A 212 4.33 49.07 -5.74
N ARG A 213 4.48 49.86 -6.81
CA ARG A 213 3.87 51.17 -6.97
C ARG A 213 3.07 51.25 -8.25
N GLN A 214 2.12 52.18 -8.31
CA GLN A 214 1.38 52.54 -9.50
C GLN A 214 1.28 54.06 -9.59
N GLY A 215 1.82 54.66 -10.66
CA GLY A 215 1.84 56.11 -10.83
C GLY A 215 2.56 56.82 -9.68
N GLY A 216 3.67 56.24 -9.19
CA GLY A 216 4.44 56.74 -8.06
C GLY A 216 3.85 56.50 -6.66
N ARG A 217 2.64 55.93 -6.52
CA ARG A 217 2.04 55.58 -5.22
C ARG A 217 2.26 54.10 -4.88
N GLU A 218 2.75 53.82 -3.67
CA GLU A 218 2.85 52.45 -3.15
C GLU A 218 1.47 51.81 -2.96
N LEU A 219 1.32 50.60 -3.50
CA LEU A 219 0.10 49.82 -3.41
C LEU A 219 0.04 49.07 -2.08
N ARG A 220 -1.15 49.02 -1.47
CA ARG A 220 -1.42 48.13 -0.33
C ARG A 220 -1.70 46.72 -0.83
N GLY A 221 -1.54 45.72 0.03
CA GLY A 221 -1.77 44.31 -0.29
C GLY A 221 -3.10 44.02 -1.01
N GLU A 222 -4.19 44.71 -0.63
CA GLU A 222 -5.50 44.52 -1.25
C GLU A 222 -5.64 45.16 -2.64
N GLU A 223 -4.79 46.14 -2.96
CA GLU A 223 -4.79 46.87 -4.23
C GLU A 223 -3.93 46.18 -5.29
N MET A 224 -3.09 45.24 -4.87
CA MET A 224 -2.17 44.50 -5.73
C MET A 224 -2.92 43.66 -6.78
N PRO A 225 -2.41 43.61 -8.04
CA PRO A 225 -3.05 42.87 -9.12
C PRO A 225 -3.34 41.40 -8.80
N VAL A 226 -2.37 40.69 -8.22
CA VAL A 226 -2.50 39.25 -7.94
C VAL A 226 -3.52 38.97 -6.81
N GLN A 227 -3.61 39.83 -5.79
CA GLN A 227 -4.62 39.73 -4.73
C GLN A 227 -6.03 40.03 -5.26
N ARG A 228 -6.17 40.99 -6.19
CA ARG A 228 -7.46 41.27 -6.86
C ARG A 228 -7.88 40.10 -7.74
N ALA A 229 -6.95 39.55 -8.53
CA ALA A 229 -7.18 38.38 -9.36
C ALA A 229 -7.58 37.15 -8.53
N ALA A 230 -6.90 36.90 -7.41
CA ALA A 230 -7.21 35.77 -6.53
C ALA A 230 -8.60 35.88 -5.87
N ARG A 231 -9.13 37.09 -5.68
CA ARG A 231 -10.52 37.35 -5.25
C ARG A 231 -11.54 37.31 -6.40
N GLY A 232 -11.15 36.86 -7.59
CA GLY A 232 -12.01 36.74 -8.77
C GLY A 232 -12.24 38.05 -9.53
N THR A 233 -11.48 39.12 -9.24
CA THR A 233 -11.55 40.37 -10.01
C THR A 233 -10.58 40.29 -11.18
N GLU A 234 -11.10 40.36 -12.41
CA GLU A 234 -10.24 40.44 -13.60
C GLU A 234 -9.42 41.73 -13.60
N VAL A 235 -8.11 41.62 -13.83
CA VAL A 235 -7.18 42.75 -13.93
C VAL A 235 -6.57 42.73 -15.33
N ARG A 236 -6.78 43.78 -16.10
CA ARG A 236 -6.23 43.98 -17.44
C ARG A 236 -5.48 45.31 -17.51
N ASP A 237 -4.49 45.39 -18.40
CA ASP A 237 -3.77 46.62 -18.74
C ASP A 237 -3.27 47.38 -17.49
N PHE A 238 -2.69 46.65 -16.55
CA PHE A 238 -2.27 47.18 -15.26
C PHE A 238 -0.76 47.23 -15.17
N ASP A 239 -0.21 48.44 -15.23
CA ASP A 239 1.21 48.69 -15.08
C ASP A 239 1.59 48.92 -13.62
N ILE A 240 2.68 48.28 -13.21
CA ILE A 240 3.31 48.45 -11.90
C ILE A 240 4.76 48.86 -12.05
N GLU A 241 5.22 49.65 -11.09
CA GLU A 241 6.60 50.02 -10.88
C GLU A 241 7.14 49.23 -9.69
N ILE A 242 8.35 48.70 -9.79
CA ILE A 242 9.04 47.94 -8.72
C ILE A 242 10.30 48.66 -8.31
#